data_AF-A0A519BR66-F1
#
_entry.id   AF-A0A519BR66-F1
#
_cell.length_a   1.000
_cell.length_b   1.000
_cell.length_c   1.000
_cell.angle_alpha   90.00
_cell.angle_beta   90.00
_cell.angle_gamma   90.00
#
_symmetry.space_group_name_H-M   'P 1'
#
loop_
_entity.id
_entity.type
_entity.pdbx_description
1 polymer ?
#
loop_
_entity_poly.entity_id
_entity_poly.type
_entity_poly.pdbx_seq_one_letter_code
_entity_poly.pdbx_strand_id
1 'polypeptide(L)' 'MELILNKKPKRPTIIEGFPGVGFVGTIAAEFMLNHLNAKSIGYLYDP' A
#
# COMPACT_ATOMS: atom_id res chain seq x y z
N MET A 1 6.51 15.42 1.82
CA MET A 1 5.69 14.20 1.70
C MET A 1 4.31 14.40 2.31
N GLU A 2 3.27 14.41 1.49
CA GLU A 2 1.85 14.57 1.84
C GLU A 2 1.07 13.30 1.48
N LEU A 3 0.11 12.91 2.32
CA LEU A 3 -0.78 11.78 2.05
C LEU A 3 -2.10 12.27 1.46
N ILE A 4 -2.37 11.90 0.21
CA ILE A 4 -3.59 12.26 -0.51
C ILE A 4 -4.46 11.02 -0.66
N LEU A 5 -5.64 11.00 -0.03
CA LEU A 5 -6.59 9.87 -0.05
C LEU A 5 -7.90 10.23 -0.75
N ASN A 6 -8.38 9.36 -1.63
CA ASN A 6 -9.74 9.45 -2.20
C ASN A 6 -10.77 8.68 -1.35
N LYS A 7 -10.33 7.75 -0.49
CA LYS A 7 -11.18 6.97 0.42
C LYS A 7 -10.43 6.65 1.71
N LYS A 8 -11.10 6.83 2.86
CA LYS A 8 -10.51 6.55 4.19
C LYS A 8 -11.23 5.38 4.88
N PRO A 9 -10.60 4.19 5.00
CA PRO A 9 -11.16 3.07 5.75
C PRO A 9 -11.24 3.35 7.25
N LYS A 10 -12.22 2.76 7.94
CA LYS A 10 -12.38 2.88 9.40
C LYS A 10 -11.53 1.82 10.10
N ARG A 11 -10.58 2.24 10.94
CA ARG A 11 -9.70 1.37 11.75
C ARG A 11 -9.03 0.24 10.92
N PRO A 12 -8.27 0.57 9.85
CA PRO A 12 -7.62 -0.45 9.03
C PRO A 12 -6.44 -1.11 9.75
N THR A 13 -6.11 -2.33 9.36
CA THR A 13 -4.76 -2.90 9.54
C THR A 13 -3.88 -2.37 8.41
N ILE A 14 -2.74 -1.78 8.73
CA ILE A 14 -1.79 -1.26 7.74
C ILE A 14 -0.69 -2.31 7.54
N ILE A 15 -0.41 -2.63 6.29
CA ILE A 15 0.72 -3.47 5.87
C ILE A 15 1.57 -2.63 4.92
N GLU A 16 2.88 -2.68 5.11
CA GLU A 16 3.87 -1.91 4.36
C GLU A 16 4.88 -2.88 3.75
N GLY A 17 5.32 -2.60 2.51
CA GLY A 17 6.13 -3.50 1.69
C GLY A 17 7.04 -2.75 0.72
N PHE A 18 7.78 -1.75 1.23
CA PHE A 18 8.77 -1.01 0.46
C PHE A 18 9.89 -1.91 -0.06
N PRO A 19 10.58 -1.50 -1.14
CA PRO A 19 11.72 -2.22 -1.67
C PRO A 19 12.83 -2.46 -0.64
N GLY A 20 13.35 -3.68 -0.61
CA GLY A 20 14.41 -4.11 0.29
C GLY A 20 15.13 -5.36 -0.23
N VAL A 21 15.88 -6.05 0.62
CA VAL A 21 16.65 -7.25 0.22
C VAL A 21 15.71 -8.31 -0.35
N GLY A 22 15.97 -8.72 -1.59
CA GLY A 22 15.19 -9.76 -2.28
C GLY A 22 13.73 -9.38 -2.57
N PHE A 23 13.35 -8.11 -2.41
CA PHE A 23 11.98 -7.60 -2.66
C PHE A 23 10.87 -8.36 -1.91
N VAL A 24 11.18 -9.05 -0.82
CA VAL A 24 10.23 -9.93 -0.12
C VAL A 24 8.97 -9.18 0.31
N GLY A 25 9.14 -7.99 0.91
CA GLY A 25 8.02 -7.14 1.32
C GLY A 25 7.16 -6.67 0.15
N THR A 26 7.79 -6.22 -0.94
CA THR A 26 7.10 -5.77 -2.15
C THR A 26 6.30 -6.88 -2.81
N ILE A 27 6.91 -8.06 -2.99
CA ILE A 27 6.26 -9.23 -3.60
C ILE A 27 5.08 -9.70 -2.73
N ALA A 28 5.27 -9.76 -1.41
CA ALA A 28 4.19 -10.14 -0.49
C ALA A 28 3.03 -9.13 -0.54
N ALA A 29 3.33 -7.83 -0.53
CA ALA A 29 2.32 -6.77 -0.63
C ALA A 29 1.57 -6.84 -1.97
N GLU A 30 2.26 -6.97 -3.11
CA GLU A 30 1.64 -7.13 -4.43
C GLU A 30 0.73 -8.37 -4.51
N PHE A 31 1.21 -9.50 -3.99
CA PHE A 31 0.43 -10.73 -3.94
C PHE A 31 -0.88 -10.52 -3.17
N MET A 32 -0.82 -9.88 -2.00
CA MET A 32 -2.01 -9.59 -1.18
C MET A 32 -2.95 -8.60 -1.86
N LEU A 33 -2.43 -7.55 -2.51
CA LEU A 33 -3.26 -6.58 -3.25
C LEU A 33 -4.11 -7.29 -4.30
N ASN A 34 -3.50 -8.20 -5.06
CA ASN A 34 -4.19 -8.99 -6.08
C ASN A 34 -5.19 -9.99 -5.46
N HIS A 35 -4.77 -10.77 -4.46
CA HIS A 35 -5.63 -11.79 -3.84
C HIS A 35 -6.85 -11.22 -3.11
N LEU A 36 -6.70 -10.04 -2.49
CA LEU A 36 -7.80 -9.37 -1.78
C LEU A 36 -8.65 -8.47 -2.69
N ASN A 37 -8.32 -8.38 -3.99
CA ASN A 37 -8.90 -7.42 -4.93
C ASN A 37 -8.88 -5.99 -4.35
N ALA A 38 -7.75 -5.61 -3.75
CA ALA A 38 -7.57 -4.31 -3.15
C ALA A 38 -7.67 -3.22 -4.21
N LYS A 39 -8.23 -2.07 -3.84
CA LYS A 39 -8.38 -0.90 -4.71
C LYS A 39 -7.46 0.20 -4.25
N SER A 40 -6.87 0.94 -5.20
CA SER A 40 -6.10 2.14 -4.87
C SER A 40 -6.99 3.16 -4.16
N ILE A 41 -6.53 3.64 -3.00
CA ILE A 41 -7.25 4.62 -2.17
C ILE A 41 -6.53 5.97 -2.03
N GLY A 42 -5.40 6.14 -2.72
CA GLY A 42 -4.56 7.33 -2.60
C GLY A 42 -3.10 7.09 -2.93
N TYR A 43 -2.28 8.10 -2.65
CA TYR A 43 -0.83 8.09 -2.90
C TYR A 43 -0.12 9.06 -1.95
N LEU A 44 1.20 8.88 -1.81
CA LEU A 44 2.10 9.85 -1.18
C LEU A 44 2.66 10.78 -2.25
N TYR A 45 2.68 12.08 -1.99
CA TYR A 45 3.20 13.10 -2.90
C TYR A 45 4.35 13.86 -2.23
N ASP A 46 5.43 14.13 -2.96
CA ASP A 46 6.50 15.04 -2.56
C ASP A 46 6.90 15.88 -3.78
N PRO A 47 6.97 17.23 -3.68
CA PRO A 47 7.34 18.10 -4.80
C PRO A 47 8.77 17.92 -5.32
#